data_AF-A0A951BI45-F1
#
_entry.id   AF-A0A951BI45-F1
#
_cell.length_a   1.000
_cell.length_b   1.000
_cell.length_c   1.000
_cell.angle_alpha   90.00
_cell.angle_beta   90.00
_cell.angle_gamma   90.00
#
_symmetry.space_group_name_H-M   'P 1'
#
loop_
_entity.id
_entity.type
_entity.pdbx_description
1 polymer ?
#
loop_
_entity_poly.entity_id
_entity_poly.type
_entity_poly.pdbx_seq_one_letter_code
_entity_poly.pdbx_strand_id
1 'polypeptide(L)'
;MSEISRRMFFGAFSAAGLAPAFPSLVLAQDQAAPSPPNVQAPALFGFDDVVKRAHDLASVPFDARSPELPEAVAKLDFDAWREIRFRPDKALLGNLGGPFRLHTFHLGHVYKTPVTVNIIRDRIVTPIAYSASLFDYGPTKFDKPLPVNLGFAGFRLHYPLNRPDVFDEVIAFLGASYFRFLGRHQHYGISARAIAIGSGNDPEEFPFFREFWIVTPEAGADHATIFGLMDGPSTTGAYRFDLYPGPETFIEITASLFPRRPIQRLGIAPLTSMFFIGENDKRFSDDVRPELHDSDGVLIHSSTGEWIWRPLRNPTKPETSAFLDKDVRGFGLLQRDRTFEHY
;
A
#
# COMPACT_ATOMS: atom_id res chain seq x y z
N MET A 1 -62.32 18.85 -51.83
CA MET A 1 -63.12 17.61 -51.75
C MET A 1 -63.05 17.18 -50.29
N SER A 2 -63.97 17.70 -49.46
CA SER A 2 -65.24 17.04 -49.06
C SER A 2 -64.96 16.01 -47.94
N GLU A 3 -65.47 16.07 -46.71
CA GLU A 3 -66.66 16.75 -46.16
C GLU A 3 -66.52 17.01 -44.66
N ILE A 4 -67.22 18.05 -44.21
CA ILE A 4 -67.69 18.28 -42.84
C ILE A 4 -69.15 17.80 -42.77
N SER A 5 -69.64 17.56 -41.54
CA SER A 5 -71.04 17.60 -41.05
C SER A 5 -71.69 16.22 -40.81
N ARG A 6 -72.60 15.99 -39.87
CA ARG A 6 -73.43 16.85 -39.01
C ARG A 6 -74.15 15.92 -38.02
N ARG A 7 -74.32 16.33 -36.76
CA ARG A 7 -75.60 16.13 -36.04
C ARG A 7 -75.67 17.11 -34.86
N MET A 8 -76.30 18.24 -35.14
CA MET A 8 -76.94 19.12 -34.16
C MET A 8 -78.25 18.48 -33.71
N PHE A 9 -78.64 18.72 -32.47
CA PHE A 9 -80.05 18.97 -32.16
C PHE A 9 -80.19 20.15 -31.19
N PHE A 10 -81.13 21.01 -31.56
CA PHE A 10 -81.55 22.28 -30.98
C PHE A 10 -82.36 22.11 -29.68
N GLY A 11 -82.47 23.19 -28.90
CA GLY A 11 -83.62 23.38 -28.01
C GLY A 11 -83.41 24.44 -26.93
N ALA A 12 -83.68 25.70 -27.25
CA ALA A 12 -83.76 26.81 -26.31
C ALA A 12 -85.00 26.70 -25.40
N PHE A 13 -84.90 27.13 -24.13
CA PHE A 13 -85.96 27.94 -23.49
C PHE A 13 -85.39 28.75 -22.31
N SER A 14 -85.79 30.01 -22.32
CA SER A 14 -85.48 31.13 -21.45
C SER A 14 -86.04 30.95 -20.04
N ALA A 15 -85.34 31.47 -19.01
CA ALA A 15 -85.94 32.31 -17.96
C ALA A 15 -84.86 32.80 -16.97
N ALA A 16 -85.02 34.06 -16.56
CA ALA A 16 -84.13 34.80 -15.69
C ALA A 16 -84.07 34.25 -14.24
N GLY A 17 -82.94 34.48 -13.57
CA GLY A 17 -82.91 34.49 -12.11
C GLY A 17 -81.60 34.05 -11.47
N LEU A 18 -80.88 35.04 -10.92
CA LEU A 18 -80.00 34.97 -9.74
C LEU A 18 -78.54 34.51 -9.94
N ALA A 19 -77.65 35.38 -9.47
CA ALA A 19 -76.19 35.34 -9.56
C ALA A 19 -75.53 34.15 -8.83
N PRO A 20 -74.31 33.79 -9.25
CA PRO A 20 -73.23 33.74 -8.28
C PRO A 20 -71.93 34.38 -8.76
N ALA A 21 -71.12 34.76 -7.77
CA ALA A 21 -69.81 35.37 -7.83
C ALA A 21 -68.87 34.81 -8.92
N PHE A 22 -68.20 35.71 -9.65
CA PHE A 22 -66.93 35.41 -10.29
C PHE A 22 -65.83 35.41 -9.21
N PRO A 23 -65.16 34.29 -8.91
CA PRO A 23 -63.91 34.33 -8.17
C PRO A 23 -62.81 34.87 -9.08
N SER A 24 -62.08 35.84 -8.56
CA SER A 24 -60.85 36.37 -9.13
C SER A 24 -59.91 35.22 -9.54
N LEU A 25 -59.40 35.28 -10.77
CA LEU A 25 -58.28 34.45 -11.22
C LEU A 25 -57.07 34.73 -10.32
N VAL A 26 -56.86 33.85 -9.35
CA VAL A 26 -55.59 33.75 -8.62
C VAL A 26 -54.60 33.12 -9.59
N LEU A 27 -53.63 33.91 -10.03
CA LEU A 27 -52.41 33.39 -10.66
C LEU A 27 -51.73 32.48 -9.62
N ALA A 28 -51.82 31.17 -9.83
CA ALA A 28 -51.08 30.18 -9.07
C ALA A 28 -49.59 30.49 -9.24
N GLN A 29 -48.95 30.95 -8.16
CA GLN A 29 -47.50 30.93 -8.06
C GLN A 29 -47.07 29.46 -8.12
N ASP A 30 -46.29 29.12 -9.13
CA ASP A 30 -45.57 27.85 -9.20
C ASP A 30 -44.71 27.73 -7.94
N GLN A 31 -45.22 26.98 -6.95
CA GLN A 31 -44.40 26.54 -5.83
C GLN A 31 -43.42 25.53 -6.39
N ALA A 32 -42.18 25.97 -6.58
CA ALA A 32 -41.06 25.10 -6.89
C ALA A 32 -41.08 23.91 -5.91
N ALA A 33 -41.24 22.71 -6.46
CA ALA A 33 -41.18 21.48 -5.69
C ALA A 33 -39.85 21.44 -4.91
N PRO A 34 -39.85 21.01 -3.64
CA PRO A 34 -38.61 20.88 -2.90
C PRO A 34 -37.70 19.90 -3.64
N SER A 35 -36.49 20.36 -3.98
CA SER A 35 -35.45 19.52 -4.55
C SER A 35 -35.27 18.30 -3.66
N PRO A 36 -35.19 17.07 -4.21
CA PRO A 36 -34.90 15.90 -3.39
C PRO A 36 -33.58 16.15 -2.65
N PRO A 37 -33.45 15.69 -1.39
CA PRO A 37 -32.20 15.81 -0.67
C PRO A 37 -31.09 15.26 -1.56
N ASN A 38 -30.07 16.08 -1.79
CA ASN A 38 -28.87 15.66 -2.49
C ASN A 38 -28.21 14.60 -1.62
N VAL A 39 -28.62 13.33 -1.80
CA VAL A 39 -27.96 12.19 -1.22
C VAL A 39 -26.61 12.17 -1.93
N GLN A 40 -25.64 12.83 -1.30
CA GLN A 40 -24.25 12.81 -1.73
C GLN A 40 -23.90 11.33 -1.88
N ALA A 41 -23.73 10.88 -3.12
CA ALA A 41 -23.22 9.54 -3.37
C ALA A 41 -21.98 9.38 -2.49
N PRO A 42 -21.85 8.27 -1.73
CA PRO A 42 -20.73 8.10 -0.83
C PRO A 42 -19.44 8.39 -1.58
N ALA A 43 -18.61 9.31 -1.06
CA ALA A 43 -17.37 9.69 -1.71
C ALA A 43 -16.54 8.44 -1.97
N LEU A 44 -16.29 8.17 -3.24
CA LEU A 44 -15.71 6.92 -3.71
C LEU A 44 -14.20 6.99 -3.49
N PHE A 45 -13.67 6.21 -2.54
CA PHE A 45 -12.26 6.30 -2.15
C PHE A 45 -11.33 5.80 -3.26
N GLY A 46 -10.27 6.56 -3.54
CA GLY A 46 -9.25 6.23 -4.54
C GLY A 46 -7.87 6.79 -4.18
N PHE A 47 -6.93 6.68 -5.13
CA PHE A 47 -5.55 7.14 -4.91
C PHE A 47 -5.46 8.64 -4.65
N ASP A 48 -6.29 9.46 -5.30
CA ASP A 48 -6.32 10.91 -5.11
C ASP A 48 -6.66 11.32 -3.66
N ASP A 49 -7.44 10.51 -2.95
CA ASP A 49 -7.71 10.73 -1.52
C ASP A 49 -6.45 10.56 -0.68
N VAL A 50 -5.58 9.61 -1.03
CA VAL A 50 -4.30 9.38 -0.37
C VAL A 50 -3.32 10.49 -0.70
N VAL A 51 -3.30 10.96 -1.96
CA VAL A 51 -2.52 12.14 -2.39
C VAL A 51 -2.92 13.37 -1.59
N LYS A 52 -4.23 13.64 -1.48
CA LYS A 52 -4.76 14.74 -0.67
C LYS A 52 -4.36 14.61 0.80
N ARG A 53 -4.50 13.42 1.41
CA ARG A 53 -4.08 13.18 2.79
C ARG A 53 -2.59 13.41 3.01
N ALA A 54 -1.74 12.99 2.06
CA ALA A 54 -0.30 13.22 2.14
C ALA A 54 0.03 14.72 2.06
N HIS A 55 -0.60 15.44 1.15
CA HIS A 55 -0.48 16.90 1.02
C HIS A 55 -0.89 17.62 2.31
N ASP A 56 -2.08 17.30 2.84
CA ASP A 56 -2.61 17.90 4.08
C ASP A 56 -1.72 17.57 5.29
N LEU A 57 -1.17 16.35 5.34
CA LEU A 57 -0.21 16.01 6.38
C LEU A 57 1.04 16.89 6.28
N ALA A 58 1.56 17.18 5.09
CA ALA A 58 2.77 17.98 4.92
C ALA A 58 2.63 19.43 5.41
N SER A 59 1.40 19.96 5.54
CA SER A 59 1.16 21.34 5.99
C SER A 59 1.20 21.53 7.51
N VAL A 60 1.38 20.47 8.29
CA VAL A 60 1.52 20.53 9.76
C VAL A 60 2.91 20.06 10.20
N PRO A 61 3.36 20.28 11.46
CA PRO A 61 4.59 19.64 11.95
C PRO A 61 4.46 18.12 12.03
N PHE A 62 5.56 17.39 11.83
CA PHE A 62 5.60 15.94 12.02
C PHE A 62 5.34 15.56 13.50
N ASP A 63 4.40 14.64 13.73
CA ASP A 63 4.13 14.10 15.07
C ASP A 63 4.89 12.78 15.26
N ALA A 64 5.93 12.82 16.08
CA ALA A 64 6.76 11.66 16.40
C ALA A 64 6.16 10.74 17.47
N ARG A 65 5.00 11.08 18.05
CA ARG A 65 4.38 10.27 19.09
C ARG A 65 3.81 8.98 18.49
N SER A 66 4.31 7.85 18.97
CA SER A 66 3.71 6.54 18.72
C SER A 66 2.85 6.14 19.93
N PRO A 67 1.73 5.41 19.73
CA PRO A 67 1.00 4.79 20.83
C PRO A 67 1.93 3.96 21.72
N GLU A 68 1.79 4.08 23.04
CA GLU A 68 2.53 3.24 23.97
C GLU A 68 2.04 1.80 23.87
N LEU A 69 2.97 0.88 23.64
CA LEU A 69 2.67 -0.54 23.61
C LEU A 69 2.54 -1.10 25.02
N PRO A 70 1.66 -2.09 25.25
CA PRO A 70 1.68 -2.88 26.47
C PRO A 70 3.09 -3.40 26.75
N GLU A 71 3.52 -3.31 28.01
CA GLU A 71 4.88 -3.67 28.42
C GLU A 71 5.31 -5.07 27.94
N ALA A 72 4.40 -6.05 28.02
CA ALA A 72 4.64 -7.41 27.58
C ALA A 72 4.93 -7.53 26.07
N VAL A 73 4.33 -6.67 25.24
CA VAL A 73 4.60 -6.61 23.78
C VAL A 73 5.88 -5.81 23.51
N ALA A 74 6.09 -4.71 24.23
CA ALA A 74 7.24 -3.83 24.07
C ALA A 74 8.58 -4.49 24.43
N LYS A 75 8.54 -5.53 25.28
CA LYS A 75 9.68 -6.31 25.77
C LYS A 75 9.89 -7.65 25.05
N LEU A 76 9.08 -7.99 24.04
CA LEU A 76 9.31 -9.20 23.25
C LEU A 76 10.71 -9.15 22.61
N ASP A 77 11.49 -10.19 22.84
CA ASP A 77 12.72 -10.43 22.09
C ASP A 77 12.39 -11.07 20.72
N PHE A 78 13.44 -11.30 19.92
CA PHE A 78 13.28 -11.85 18.58
C PHE A 78 12.67 -13.25 18.59
N ASP A 79 13.13 -14.13 19.49
CA ASP A 79 12.69 -15.52 19.52
C ASP A 79 11.21 -15.61 19.93
N ALA A 80 10.79 -14.89 20.96
CA ALA A 80 9.39 -14.85 21.38
C ALA A 80 8.48 -14.23 20.30
N TRP A 81 8.94 -13.17 19.62
CA TRP A 81 8.18 -12.54 18.53
C TRP A 81 8.04 -13.44 17.31
N ARG A 82 9.09 -14.19 16.92
CA ARG A 82 9.07 -15.12 15.77
C ARG A 82 8.06 -16.25 15.94
N GLU A 83 7.80 -16.67 17.16
CA GLU A 83 6.78 -17.70 17.44
C GLU A 83 5.34 -17.18 17.27
N ILE A 84 5.12 -15.86 17.25
CA ILE A 84 3.80 -15.28 16.99
C ILE A 84 3.51 -15.30 15.49
N ARG A 85 2.59 -16.16 15.06
CA ARG A 85 2.27 -16.39 13.65
C ARG A 85 0.82 -16.07 13.35
N PHE A 86 0.57 -15.39 12.24
CA PHE A 86 -0.80 -15.23 11.75
C PHE A 86 -1.41 -16.59 11.41
N ARG A 87 -2.68 -16.80 11.79
CA ARG A 87 -3.43 -18.04 11.54
C ARG A 87 -3.95 -18.07 10.10
N PRO A 88 -3.47 -18.99 9.22
CA PRO A 88 -3.87 -18.99 7.81
C PRO A 88 -5.38 -19.21 7.57
N ASP A 89 -6.08 -19.90 8.47
CA ASP A 89 -7.55 -20.07 8.43
C ASP A 89 -8.32 -18.76 8.67
N LYS A 90 -7.64 -17.72 9.16
CA LYS A 90 -8.19 -16.37 9.36
C LYS A 90 -7.79 -15.39 8.26
N ALA A 91 -7.18 -15.87 7.18
CA ALA A 91 -6.73 -15.02 6.08
C ALA A 91 -7.86 -14.13 5.54
N LEU A 92 -7.55 -12.84 5.39
CA LEU A 92 -8.47 -11.88 4.81
C LEU A 92 -8.44 -12.00 3.27
N LEU A 93 -9.45 -11.43 2.60
CA LEU A 93 -9.69 -11.54 1.15
C LEU A 93 -10.04 -12.95 0.63
N GLY A 94 -9.80 -14.01 1.41
CA GLY A 94 -9.97 -15.39 0.93
C GLY A 94 -11.40 -15.82 0.60
N ASN A 95 -12.39 -15.29 1.33
CA ASN A 95 -13.80 -15.63 1.13
C ASN A 95 -14.45 -14.88 -0.04
N LEU A 96 -13.69 -14.05 -0.75
CA LEU A 96 -14.20 -13.16 -1.81
C LEU A 96 -13.91 -13.69 -3.22
N GLY A 97 -13.37 -14.91 -3.35
CA GLY A 97 -13.11 -15.56 -4.64
C GLY A 97 -11.89 -15.04 -5.40
N GLY A 98 -11.20 -14.02 -4.89
CA GLY A 98 -9.95 -13.51 -5.46
C GLY A 98 -8.74 -14.43 -5.18
N PRO A 99 -7.65 -14.28 -5.94
CA PRO A 99 -6.46 -15.13 -5.83
C PRO A 99 -5.50 -14.71 -4.71
N PHE A 100 -5.79 -13.60 -4.01
CA PHE A 100 -4.95 -13.09 -2.94
C PHE A 100 -5.46 -13.46 -1.56
N ARG A 101 -4.53 -13.65 -0.62
CA ARG A 101 -4.80 -13.77 0.81
C ARG A 101 -4.00 -12.70 1.54
N LEU A 102 -4.60 -12.03 2.51
CA LEU A 102 -3.91 -11.02 3.32
C LEU A 102 -3.70 -11.54 4.74
N HIS A 103 -2.44 -11.47 5.19
CA HIS A 103 -2.03 -11.71 6.57
C HIS A 103 -1.45 -10.43 7.15
N THR A 104 -1.62 -10.22 8.46
CA THR A 104 -1.04 -9.09 9.20
C THR A 104 0.11 -9.54 10.09
N PHE A 105 1.07 -8.65 10.34
CA PHE A 105 2.14 -8.89 11.32
C PHE A 105 1.76 -8.37 12.70
N HIS A 106 2.11 -9.13 13.76
CA HIS A 106 1.91 -8.71 15.14
C HIS A 106 2.99 -7.70 15.57
N LEU A 107 2.64 -6.73 16.41
CA LEU A 107 3.59 -5.79 17.00
C LEU A 107 4.55 -6.49 17.98
N GLY A 108 5.73 -5.93 18.16
CA GLY A 108 6.74 -6.48 19.09
C GLY A 108 8.13 -6.45 18.50
N HIS A 109 9.10 -6.82 19.34
CA HIS A 109 10.52 -6.73 19.01
C HIS A 109 10.88 -5.32 18.51
N VAL A 110 11.38 -5.16 17.28
CA VAL A 110 11.69 -3.84 16.68
C VAL A 110 10.48 -3.17 16.03
N TYR A 111 9.38 -3.90 15.80
CA TYR A 111 8.18 -3.39 15.15
C TYR A 111 7.20 -2.84 16.18
N LYS A 112 7.51 -1.63 16.67
CA LYS A 112 6.76 -1.01 17.78
C LYS A 112 5.72 0.02 17.33
N THR A 113 5.81 0.48 16.09
CA THR A 113 4.91 1.49 15.54
C THR A 113 3.75 0.80 14.82
N PRO A 114 2.49 1.00 15.25
CA PRO A 114 1.34 0.42 14.57
C PRO A 114 1.11 1.08 13.21
N VAL A 115 0.71 0.27 12.24
CA VAL A 115 0.19 0.71 10.95
C VAL A 115 -1.30 0.39 10.86
N THR A 116 -2.07 1.31 10.29
CA THR A 116 -3.48 1.06 10.00
C THR A 116 -3.60 0.34 8.67
N VAL A 117 -4.36 -0.74 8.62
CA VAL A 117 -4.58 -1.53 7.40
C VAL A 117 -6.07 -1.53 7.10
N ASN A 118 -6.43 -1.09 5.90
CA ASN A 118 -7.81 -1.03 5.44
C ASN A 118 -8.01 -1.91 4.21
N ILE A 119 -9.25 -2.37 4.01
CA ILE A 119 -9.71 -2.99 2.77
C ILE A 119 -10.64 -2.01 2.07
N ILE A 120 -10.47 -1.86 0.75
CA ILE A 120 -11.41 -1.14 -0.11
C ILE A 120 -12.25 -2.18 -0.84
N ARG A 121 -13.58 -2.08 -0.73
CA ARG A 121 -14.53 -2.86 -1.52
C ARG A 121 -15.58 -1.93 -2.09
N ASP A 122 -15.81 -1.98 -3.39
CA ASP A 122 -16.75 -1.07 -4.07
C ASP A 122 -16.49 0.41 -3.74
N ARG A 123 -15.21 0.77 -3.58
CA ARG A 123 -14.71 2.09 -3.16
C ARG A 123 -15.13 2.54 -1.75
N ILE A 124 -15.60 1.60 -0.93
CA ILE A 124 -15.89 1.77 0.50
C ILE A 124 -14.71 1.24 1.31
N VAL A 125 -14.18 2.08 2.19
CA VAL A 125 -13.07 1.75 3.08
C VAL A 125 -13.58 1.08 4.34
N THR A 126 -13.02 -0.07 4.69
CA THR A 126 -13.27 -0.77 5.96
C THR A 126 -11.93 -1.05 6.67
N PRO A 127 -11.72 -0.55 7.91
CA PRO A 127 -10.52 -0.85 8.66
C PRO A 127 -10.51 -2.31 9.10
N ILE A 128 -9.34 -2.95 9.04
CA ILE A 128 -9.12 -4.26 9.63
C ILE A 128 -8.92 -4.05 11.12
N ALA A 129 -9.85 -4.52 11.95
CA ALA A 129 -9.72 -4.45 13.40
C ALA A 129 -8.68 -5.46 13.88
N TYR A 130 -7.82 -5.03 14.81
CA TYR A 130 -6.95 -5.96 15.51
C TYR A 130 -7.79 -6.94 16.34
N SER A 131 -7.42 -8.22 16.28
CA SER A 131 -7.92 -9.24 17.19
C SER A 131 -6.80 -10.20 17.53
N ALA A 132 -6.65 -10.51 18.82
CA ALA A 132 -5.69 -11.49 19.28
C ALA A 132 -5.94 -12.88 18.66
N SER A 133 -7.18 -13.19 18.25
CA SER A 133 -7.55 -14.46 17.63
C SER A 133 -7.03 -14.63 16.20
N LEU A 134 -6.46 -13.58 15.58
CA LEU A 134 -5.80 -13.66 14.27
C LEU A 134 -4.44 -14.37 14.36
N PHE A 135 -3.91 -14.54 15.57
CA PHE A 135 -2.57 -15.04 15.80
C PHE A 135 -2.58 -16.35 16.59
N ASP A 136 -1.62 -17.20 16.28
CA ASP A 136 -1.11 -18.23 17.16
C ASP A 136 0.13 -17.68 17.85
N TYR A 137 0.17 -17.73 19.17
CA TYR A 137 1.28 -17.20 19.96
C TYR A 137 2.32 -18.26 20.32
N GLY A 138 2.06 -19.54 19.98
CA GLY A 138 2.95 -20.64 20.33
C GLY A 138 3.25 -20.67 21.84
N PRO A 139 4.54 -20.71 22.26
CA PRO A 139 4.93 -20.67 23.66
C PRO A 139 4.83 -19.28 24.29
N THR A 140 4.69 -18.21 23.50
CA THR A 140 4.59 -16.82 23.99
C THR A 140 3.27 -16.62 24.71
N LYS A 141 3.33 -16.25 25.99
CA LYS A 141 2.16 -16.04 26.84
C LYS A 141 2.11 -14.58 27.33
N PHE A 142 0.91 -14.03 27.32
CA PHE A 142 0.62 -12.72 27.91
C PHE A 142 -0.24 -12.91 29.14
N ASP A 143 0.20 -12.39 30.29
CA ASP A 143 -0.53 -12.50 31.56
C ASP A 143 -1.85 -11.70 31.57
N LYS A 144 -1.93 -10.68 30.71
CA LYS A 144 -3.11 -9.83 30.56
C LYS A 144 -3.60 -9.90 29.10
N PRO A 145 -4.93 -9.83 28.88
CA PRO A 145 -5.46 -9.68 27.53
C PRO A 145 -4.86 -8.47 26.82
N LEU A 146 -4.52 -8.66 25.54
CA LEU A 146 -4.01 -7.57 24.72
C LEU A 146 -5.13 -6.59 24.34
N PRO A 147 -4.85 -5.28 24.24
CA PRO A 147 -5.85 -4.28 23.85
C PRO A 147 -6.41 -4.54 22.45
N VAL A 148 -7.70 -4.29 22.25
CA VAL A 148 -8.37 -4.42 20.93
C VAL A 148 -7.89 -3.39 19.91
N ASN A 149 -7.29 -2.29 20.38
CA ASN A 149 -6.73 -1.22 19.56
C ASN A 149 -5.20 -1.32 19.42
N LEU A 150 -4.60 -2.49 19.68
CA LEU A 150 -3.14 -2.68 19.58
C LEU A 150 -2.59 -2.32 18.19
N GLY A 151 -3.31 -2.71 17.14
CA GLY A 151 -2.90 -2.48 15.75
C GLY A 151 -1.97 -3.57 15.19
N PHE A 152 -1.38 -3.31 14.04
CA PHE A 152 -0.52 -4.26 13.33
C PHE A 152 0.85 -3.65 13.07
N ALA A 153 1.89 -4.49 12.98
CA ALA A 153 3.23 -4.06 12.58
C ALA A 153 3.36 -3.79 11.07
N GLY A 154 2.49 -4.41 10.28
CA GLY A 154 2.58 -4.49 8.84
C GLY A 154 1.60 -5.52 8.28
N PHE A 155 1.73 -5.81 7.00
CA PHE A 155 0.96 -6.88 6.36
C PHE A 155 1.76 -7.53 5.24
N ARG A 156 1.25 -8.67 4.77
CA ARG A 156 1.78 -9.40 3.63
C ARG A 156 0.64 -9.97 2.81
N LEU A 157 0.85 -10.05 1.50
CA LEU A 157 -0.07 -10.74 0.60
C LEU A 157 0.51 -12.10 0.21
N HIS A 158 -0.38 -13.05 -0.01
CA HIS A 158 -0.07 -14.36 -0.54
C HIS A 158 -0.84 -14.61 -1.82
N TYR A 159 -0.22 -15.35 -2.73
CA TYR A 159 -0.70 -15.66 -4.07
C TYR A 159 -0.24 -17.08 -4.45
N PRO A 160 -0.99 -17.84 -5.28
CA PRO A 160 -0.54 -19.13 -5.80
C PRO A 160 0.61 -19.00 -6.80
N LEU A 161 1.80 -18.69 -6.29
CA LEU A 161 2.96 -18.30 -7.07
C LEU A 161 3.69 -19.52 -7.63
N ASN A 162 3.92 -20.52 -6.78
CA ASN A 162 4.64 -21.74 -7.12
C ASN A 162 3.71 -22.87 -7.55
N ARG A 163 2.56 -23.04 -6.87
CA ARG A 163 1.55 -24.05 -7.19
C ARG A 163 0.12 -23.51 -7.00
N PRO A 164 -0.87 -24.00 -7.76
CA PRO A 164 -2.26 -23.54 -7.65
C PRO A 164 -2.92 -23.77 -6.28
N ASP A 165 -2.44 -24.77 -5.52
CA ASP A 165 -2.99 -25.19 -4.21
C ASP A 165 -2.31 -24.51 -3.01
N VAL A 166 -1.23 -23.77 -3.22
CA VAL A 166 -0.41 -23.17 -2.16
C VAL A 166 -0.41 -21.67 -2.29
N PHE A 167 -0.80 -20.95 -1.24
CA PHE A 167 -0.67 -19.50 -1.19
C PHE A 167 0.68 -19.11 -0.62
N ASP A 168 1.65 -18.90 -1.51
CA ASP A 168 3.00 -18.44 -1.18
C ASP A 168 2.99 -16.94 -0.84
N GLU A 169 3.88 -16.51 0.04
CA GLU A 169 4.10 -15.09 0.27
C GLU A 169 4.65 -14.43 -1.00
N VAL A 170 4.02 -13.34 -1.45
CA VAL A 170 4.41 -12.63 -2.68
C VAL A 170 4.92 -11.22 -2.41
N ILE A 171 4.41 -10.55 -1.38
CA ILE A 171 4.90 -9.25 -0.93
C ILE A 171 4.67 -9.07 0.56
N ALA A 172 5.59 -8.38 1.24
CA ALA A 172 5.49 -7.98 2.63
C ALA A 172 5.88 -6.51 2.82
N PHE A 173 5.05 -5.77 3.56
CA PHE A 173 5.31 -4.41 4.03
C PHE A 173 5.49 -4.45 5.55
N LEU A 174 6.71 -4.20 6.02
CA LEU A 174 7.05 -4.34 7.44
C LEU A 174 8.29 -3.51 7.79
N GLY A 175 8.12 -2.58 8.74
CA GLY A 175 9.20 -1.71 9.22
C GLY A 175 9.46 -0.50 8.33
N ALA A 176 9.41 0.70 8.93
CA ALA A 176 9.55 1.98 8.23
C ALA A 176 8.76 1.99 6.91
N SER A 177 9.41 2.29 5.78
CA SER A 177 8.81 2.29 4.44
C SER A 177 9.32 1.14 3.57
N TYR A 178 9.82 0.06 4.20
CA TYR A 178 10.37 -1.10 3.50
C TYR A 178 9.29 -2.04 2.99
N PHE A 179 9.61 -2.69 1.87
CA PHE A 179 8.88 -3.84 1.39
C PHE A 179 9.80 -4.83 0.66
N ARG A 180 9.40 -6.09 0.64
CA ARG A 180 10.07 -7.18 -0.08
C ARG A 180 9.03 -7.96 -0.88
N PHE A 181 9.38 -8.44 -2.05
CA PHE A 181 8.48 -9.25 -2.88
C PHE A 181 9.24 -10.39 -3.56
N LEU A 182 8.51 -11.39 -4.03
CA LEU A 182 9.06 -12.63 -4.60
C LEU A 182 8.44 -12.93 -5.95
N GLY A 183 9.29 -13.33 -6.90
CA GLY A 183 8.94 -14.10 -8.09
C GLY A 183 8.87 -15.60 -7.79
N ARG A 184 8.43 -16.37 -8.78
CA ARG A 184 8.32 -17.83 -8.66
C ARG A 184 9.66 -18.46 -8.27
N HIS A 185 9.62 -19.38 -7.30
CA HIS A 185 10.78 -20.11 -6.77
C HIS A 185 11.89 -19.22 -6.20
N GLN A 186 11.57 -18.00 -5.78
CA GLN A 186 12.52 -17.11 -5.11
C GLN A 186 12.37 -17.16 -3.58
N HIS A 187 13.44 -16.79 -2.90
CA HIS A 187 13.49 -16.54 -1.47
C HIS A 187 13.79 -15.06 -1.20
N TYR A 188 13.47 -14.57 0.00
CA TYR A 188 13.76 -13.19 0.33
C TYR A 188 15.27 -12.92 0.42
N GLY A 189 15.73 -11.98 -0.39
CA GLY A 189 17.07 -11.38 -0.32
C GLY A 189 16.95 -9.87 -0.13
N ILE A 190 17.06 -9.09 -1.21
CA ILE A 190 17.00 -7.63 -1.14
C ILE A 190 15.65 -7.07 -0.67
N SER A 191 15.67 -5.82 -0.20
CA SER A 191 14.48 -5.00 0.08
C SER A 191 14.44 -3.77 -0.80
N ALA A 192 13.24 -3.31 -1.10
CA ALA A 192 13.01 -1.95 -1.58
C ALA A 192 12.50 -1.07 -0.42
N ARG A 193 12.58 0.25 -0.58
CA ARG A 193 11.89 1.21 0.28
C ARG A 193 11.14 2.22 -0.57
N ALA A 194 10.15 2.86 0.03
CA ALA A 194 9.43 3.94 -0.65
C ALA A 194 10.36 5.13 -0.97
N ILE A 195 11.24 5.48 -0.02
CA ILE A 195 12.17 6.60 -0.14
C ILE A 195 13.39 6.43 0.78
N ALA A 196 14.50 7.07 0.44
CA ALA A 196 15.65 7.22 1.33
C ALA A 196 15.98 8.71 1.51
N ILE A 197 16.32 9.13 2.72
CA ILE A 197 16.61 10.54 3.05
C ILE A 197 17.91 10.61 3.85
N GLY A 198 18.90 11.33 3.33
CA GLY A 198 20.19 11.51 4.02
C GLY A 198 21.12 10.29 4.04
N SER A 199 20.76 9.18 3.38
CA SER A 199 21.56 7.95 3.40
C SER A 199 23.00 8.17 2.89
N GLY A 200 23.97 7.50 3.54
CA GLY A 200 25.40 7.55 3.22
C GLY A 200 26.24 8.31 4.26
N ASN A 201 26.18 9.64 4.26
CA ASN A 201 27.09 10.49 5.06
C ASN A 201 26.40 11.30 6.16
N ASP A 202 25.07 11.45 6.09
CA ASP A 202 24.28 12.19 7.08
C ASP A 202 23.52 11.18 7.97
N PRO A 203 23.01 11.60 9.14
CA PRO A 203 22.04 10.79 9.86
C PRO A 203 20.85 10.49 8.95
N GLU A 204 20.67 9.21 8.64
CA GLU A 204 19.58 8.77 7.77
C GLU A 204 18.23 8.95 8.48
N GLU A 205 17.28 9.55 7.76
CA GLU A 205 15.90 9.64 8.18
C GLU A 205 15.10 8.48 7.58
N PHE A 206 14.26 7.83 8.38
CA PHE A 206 13.45 6.70 7.98
C PHE A 206 11.95 7.04 8.03
N PRO A 207 11.36 7.59 6.96
CA PRO A 207 9.92 7.70 6.81
C PRO A 207 9.26 6.33 6.89
N PHE A 208 8.03 6.29 7.38
CA PHE A 208 7.27 5.06 7.57
C PHE A 208 5.89 5.13 6.93
N PHE A 209 5.36 3.97 6.53
CA PHE A 209 3.96 3.86 6.16
C PHE A 209 3.10 3.83 7.41
N ARG A 210 2.19 4.79 7.53
CA ARG A 210 1.27 4.89 8.68
C ARG A 210 -0.08 4.24 8.41
N GLU A 211 -0.48 4.20 7.15
CA GLU A 211 -1.78 3.67 6.74
C GLU A 211 -1.72 3.07 5.34
N PHE A 212 -2.41 1.95 5.16
CA PHE A 212 -2.56 1.26 3.89
C PHE A 212 -4.04 1.02 3.56
N TRP A 213 -4.32 0.96 2.26
CA TRP A 213 -5.61 0.54 1.72
C TRP A 213 -5.39 -0.50 0.63
N ILE A 214 -5.89 -1.71 0.85
CA ILE A 214 -5.78 -2.81 -0.10
C ILE A 214 -7.10 -2.91 -0.84
N VAL A 215 -7.05 -2.71 -2.16
CA VAL A 215 -8.23 -2.88 -3.01
C VAL A 215 -8.56 -4.36 -3.09
N THR A 216 -9.81 -4.71 -2.78
CA THR A 216 -10.31 -6.07 -2.93
C THR A 216 -10.21 -6.48 -4.40
N PRO A 217 -9.36 -7.46 -4.75
CA PRO A 217 -9.24 -7.89 -6.13
C PRO A 217 -10.53 -8.59 -6.59
N GLU A 218 -10.94 -8.34 -7.82
CA GLU A 218 -12.05 -9.05 -8.43
C GLU A 218 -11.71 -10.54 -8.63
N ALA A 219 -12.73 -11.37 -8.83
CA ALA A 219 -12.52 -12.77 -9.20
C ALA A 219 -11.74 -12.85 -10.51
N GLY A 220 -10.59 -13.53 -10.50
CA GLY A 220 -9.71 -13.64 -11.67
C GLY A 220 -8.77 -12.46 -11.91
N ALA A 221 -8.69 -11.48 -10.99
CA ALA A 221 -7.70 -10.41 -11.08
C ALA A 221 -6.26 -10.98 -11.15
N ASP A 222 -5.46 -10.42 -12.05
CA ASP A 222 -4.05 -10.78 -12.26
C ASP A 222 -3.07 -9.99 -11.41
N HIS A 223 -3.55 -8.93 -10.74
CA HIS A 223 -2.76 -8.05 -9.89
C HIS A 223 -3.50 -7.64 -8.62
N ALA A 224 -2.75 -7.09 -7.67
CA ALA A 224 -3.29 -6.46 -6.46
C ALA A 224 -2.90 -4.97 -6.43
N THR A 225 -3.87 -4.10 -6.17
CA THR A 225 -3.62 -2.67 -5.95
C THR A 225 -3.60 -2.35 -4.46
N ILE A 226 -2.52 -1.69 -4.02
CA ILE A 226 -2.31 -1.24 -2.65
C ILE A 226 -2.02 0.26 -2.67
N PHE A 227 -2.72 1.03 -1.85
CA PHE A 227 -2.35 2.42 -1.57
C PHE A 227 -1.64 2.52 -0.22
N GLY A 228 -0.61 3.34 -0.13
CA GLY A 228 0.16 3.58 1.09
C GLY A 228 0.33 5.07 1.37
N LEU A 229 0.03 5.48 2.60
CA LEU A 229 0.31 6.82 3.12
C LEU A 229 1.60 6.78 3.94
N MET A 230 2.62 7.47 3.45
CA MET A 230 3.92 7.61 4.08
C MET A 230 4.01 8.94 4.83
N ASP A 231 4.61 8.91 6.01
CA ASP A 231 4.89 10.10 6.82
C ASP A 231 6.30 10.04 7.39
N GLY A 232 6.88 11.22 7.62
CA GLY A 232 8.23 11.37 8.11
C GLY A 232 8.54 12.83 8.46
N PRO A 233 9.63 13.07 9.21
CA PRO A 233 10.04 14.41 9.61
C PRO A 233 10.22 15.39 8.45
N SER A 234 10.78 14.94 7.32
CA SER A 234 11.11 15.81 6.19
C SER A 234 10.09 15.82 5.07
N THR A 235 9.30 14.76 4.91
CA THR A 235 8.39 14.60 3.78
C THR A 235 7.24 13.67 4.12
N THR A 236 6.12 13.86 3.46
CA THR A 236 5.05 12.86 3.36
C THR A 236 5.01 12.30 1.94
N GLY A 237 4.24 11.24 1.74
CA GLY A 237 4.00 10.72 0.41
C GLY A 237 2.77 9.84 0.29
N ALA A 238 2.18 9.83 -0.90
CA ALA A 238 1.15 8.90 -1.30
C ALA A 238 1.73 7.94 -2.34
N TYR A 239 1.53 6.63 -2.13
CA TYR A 239 2.02 5.58 -3.01
C TYR A 239 0.87 4.71 -3.48
N ARG A 240 0.90 4.33 -4.75
CA ARG A 240 0.10 3.26 -5.34
C ARG A 240 1.05 2.19 -5.84
N PHE A 241 0.83 0.97 -5.38
CA PHE A 241 1.54 -0.23 -5.81
C PHE A 241 0.53 -1.11 -6.57
N ASP A 242 0.80 -1.38 -7.84
CA ASP A 242 0.10 -2.41 -8.59
C ASP A 242 1.06 -3.60 -8.73
N LEU A 243 0.81 -4.64 -7.93
CA LEU A 243 1.63 -5.85 -7.83
C LEU A 243 1.14 -6.89 -8.83
N TYR A 244 2.02 -7.35 -9.72
CA TYR A 244 1.76 -8.39 -10.71
C TYR A 244 2.59 -9.64 -10.39
N PRO A 245 2.03 -10.65 -9.67
CA PRO A 245 2.73 -11.89 -9.36
C PRO A 245 3.00 -12.75 -10.61
N GLY A 246 4.20 -13.31 -10.73
CA GLY A 246 4.52 -14.17 -11.86
C GLY A 246 5.87 -14.88 -11.75
N PRO A 247 6.34 -15.52 -12.84
CA PRO A 247 7.72 -15.99 -12.93
C PRO A 247 8.71 -14.89 -12.54
N GLU A 248 8.48 -13.71 -13.10
CA GLU A 248 9.05 -12.43 -12.67
C GLU A 248 7.89 -11.61 -12.09
N THR A 249 7.89 -11.45 -10.77
CA THR A 249 6.95 -10.52 -10.13
C THR A 249 7.48 -9.11 -10.32
N PHE A 250 6.62 -8.18 -10.75
CA PHE A 250 6.95 -6.76 -10.83
C PHE A 250 5.88 -5.93 -10.15
N ILE A 251 6.26 -4.69 -9.82
CA ILE A 251 5.38 -3.73 -9.16
C ILE A 251 5.47 -2.41 -9.93
N GLU A 252 4.33 -1.91 -10.39
CA GLU A 252 4.24 -0.54 -10.87
C GLU A 252 3.99 0.38 -9.67
N ILE A 253 4.83 1.40 -9.51
CA ILE A 253 4.75 2.32 -8.38
C ILE A 253 4.50 3.73 -8.89
N THR A 254 3.36 4.31 -8.49
CA THR A 254 3.09 5.73 -8.63
C THR A 254 3.25 6.40 -7.27
N ALA A 255 4.01 7.50 -7.20
CA ALA A 255 4.24 8.22 -5.96
C ALA A 255 4.01 9.73 -6.12
N SER A 256 3.43 10.36 -5.09
CA SER A 256 3.38 11.82 -4.93
C SER A 256 4.00 12.19 -3.59
N LEU A 257 5.05 13.02 -3.62
CA LEU A 257 5.84 13.37 -2.44
C LEU A 257 5.64 14.84 -2.10
N PHE A 258 5.47 15.14 -0.81
CA PHE A 258 5.26 16.50 -0.31
C PHE A 258 6.28 16.82 0.78
N PRO A 259 7.38 17.52 0.43
CA PRO A 259 8.38 17.93 1.41
C PRO A 259 7.80 18.91 2.44
N ARG A 260 8.04 18.65 3.72
CA ARG A 260 7.76 19.56 4.85
C ARG A 260 8.85 20.62 4.98
N ARG A 261 10.08 20.26 4.61
CA ARG A 261 11.28 21.10 4.68
C ARG A 261 12.21 20.76 3.51
N PRO A 262 13.19 21.62 3.19
CA PRO A 262 14.21 21.31 2.20
C PRO A 262 14.95 20.00 2.51
N ILE A 263 15.12 19.14 1.51
CA ILE A 263 15.81 17.84 1.62
C ILE A 263 17.10 17.91 0.83
N GLN A 264 18.25 17.72 1.48
CA GLN A 264 19.56 17.82 0.82
C GLN A 264 19.88 16.60 -0.05
N ARG A 265 19.50 15.40 0.41
CA ARG A 265 19.74 14.14 -0.29
C ARG A 265 18.49 13.27 -0.26
N LEU A 266 17.89 13.09 -1.43
CA LEU A 266 16.68 12.31 -1.65
C LEU A 266 17.02 11.10 -2.53
N GLY A 267 16.72 9.90 -2.06
CA GLY A 267 16.83 8.66 -2.81
C GLY A 267 15.45 8.20 -3.29
N ILE A 268 15.28 8.10 -4.61
CA ILE A 268 14.07 7.59 -5.27
C ILE A 268 14.31 6.15 -5.70
N ALA A 269 13.29 5.30 -5.56
CA ALA A 269 13.38 3.85 -5.80
C ALA A 269 14.59 3.17 -5.10
N PRO A 270 14.80 3.42 -3.79
CA PRO A 270 15.95 2.85 -3.08
C PRO A 270 15.85 1.33 -2.94
N LEU A 271 16.98 0.66 -3.14
CA LEU A 271 17.18 -0.76 -2.89
C LEU A 271 18.18 -0.94 -1.74
N THR A 272 17.99 -1.96 -0.91
CA THR A 272 18.87 -2.33 0.19
C THR A 272 19.13 -3.82 0.11
N SER A 273 20.41 -4.20 0.13
CA SER A 273 20.85 -5.59 0.02
C SER A 273 21.94 -5.86 1.06
N MET A 274 22.46 -7.09 1.08
CA MET A 274 23.55 -7.53 1.93
C MET A 274 24.64 -8.17 1.04
N PHE A 275 25.90 -7.80 1.28
CA PHE A 275 27.06 -8.44 0.69
C PHE A 275 28.11 -8.70 1.75
N PHE A 276 28.45 -9.97 1.99
CA PHE A 276 29.46 -10.34 2.98
C PHE A 276 30.76 -10.83 2.32
N ILE A 277 30.68 -11.86 1.49
CA ILE A 277 31.80 -12.52 0.79
C ILE A 277 31.39 -12.80 -0.65
N GLY A 278 32.31 -12.65 -1.61
CA GLY A 278 32.13 -13.10 -3.00
C GLY A 278 33.49 -13.33 -3.66
N GLU A 279 33.50 -13.80 -4.91
CA GLU A 279 34.73 -14.13 -5.66
C GLU A 279 35.75 -12.97 -5.74
N ASN A 280 35.25 -11.74 -5.61
CA ASN A 280 36.03 -10.50 -5.67
C ASN A 280 36.58 -10.05 -4.30
N ASP A 281 36.37 -10.80 -3.21
CA ASP A 281 36.89 -10.53 -1.86
C ASP A 281 37.59 -11.77 -1.26
N LYS A 282 38.91 -11.68 -1.06
CA LYS A 282 39.73 -12.76 -0.48
C LYS A 282 39.94 -12.65 1.03
N ARG A 283 39.32 -11.67 1.69
CA ARG A 283 39.56 -11.40 3.12
C ARG A 283 39.00 -12.50 4.05
N PHE A 284 37.99 -13.23 3.60
CA PHE A 284 37.28 -14.23 4.40
C PHE A 284 37.50 -15.65 3.86
N SER A 285 38.76 -16.05 3.68
CA SER A 285 39.15 -17.32 3.05
C SER A 285 38.80 -18.58 3.83
N ASP A 286 38.39 -18.44 5.09
CA ASP A 286 38.21 -19.56 6.02
C ASP A 286 36.73 -19.98 6.18
N ASP A 287 35.79 -19.30 5.52
CA ASP A 287 34.40 -19.76 5.43
C ASP A 287 34.31 -20.95 4.47
N VAL A 288 33.42 -21.91 4.77
CA VAL A 288 33.20 -23.08 3.91
C VAL A 288 32.41 -22.74 2.65
N ARG A 289 31.71 -21.59 2.66
CA ARG A 289 30.91 -21.09 1.54
C ARG A 289 31.76 -20.17 0.68
N PRO A 290 31.83 -20.40 -0.64
CA PRO A 290 32.55 -19.50 -1.54
C PRO A 290 31.98 -18.08 -1.56
N GLU A 291 30.65 -17.95 -1.47
CA GLU A 291 29.94 -16.68 -1.54
C GLU A 291 28.84 -16.58 -0.47
N LEU A 292 28.58 -15.34 -0.01
CA LEU A 292 27.49 -15.04 0.92
C LEU A 292 26.99 -13.61 0.69
N HIS A 293 25.94 -13.47 -0.11
CA HIS A 293 25.30 -12.20 -0.44
C HIS A 293 23.90 -12.39 -1.02
N ASP A 294 23.09 -11.34 -0.93
CA ASP A 294 21.78 -11.24 -1.60
C ASP A 294 21.91 -10.58 -2.99
N SER A 295 23.06 -10.00 -3.29
CA SER A 295 23.39 -9.32 -4.56
C SER A 295 24.89 -9.27 -4.76
N ASP A 296 25.36 -9.45 -5.99
CA ASP A 296 26.79 -9.40 -6.35
C ASP A 296 27.20 -8.07 -6.99
N GLY A 297 26.26 -7.26 -7.45
CA GLY A 297 26.58 -5.96 -8.04
C GLY A 297 25.40 -5.06 -8.34
N VAL A 298 25.74 -3.81 -8.67
CA VAL A 298 24.81 -2.82 -9.21
C VAL A 298 24.93 -2.82 -10.73
N LEU A 299 23.81 -3.00 -11.42
CA LEU A 299 23.69 -2.79 -12.86
C LEU A 299 23.05 -1.43 -13.10
N ILE A 300 23.62 -0.64 -14.00
CA ILE A 300 23.09 0.68 -14.39
C ILE A 300 23.03 0.73 -15.91
N HIS A 301 21.90 1.18 -16.44
CA HIS A 301 21.71 1.51 -17.85
C HIS A 301 21.67 3.04 -17.98
N SER A 302 22.75 3.62 -18.48
CA SER A 302 22.91 5.07 -18.56
C SER A 302 22.01 5.70 -19.64
N SER A 303 21.88 7.02 -19.60
CA SER A 303 21.21 7.81 -20.64
C SER A 303 21.84 7.65 -22.02
N THR A 304 23.16 7.46 -22.07
CA THR A 304 23.94 7.22 -23.31
C THR A 304 23.73 5.83 -23.90
N GLY A 305 23.10 4.91 -23.16
CA GLY A 305 22.90 3.51 -23.55
C GLY A 305 24.04 2.57 -23.13
N GLU A 306 24.98 3.06 -22.32
CA GLU A 306 26.04 2.24 -21.73
C GLU A 306 25.48 1.39 -20.58
N TRP A 307 25.93 0.13 -20.49
CA TRP A 307 25.67 -0.74 -19.36
C TRP A 307 26.87 -0.76 -18.42
N ILE A 308 26.69 -0.26 -17.21
CA ILE A 308 27.73 -0.21 -16.17
C ILE A 308 27.45 -1.31 -15.16
N TRP A 309 28.45 -2.15 -14.91
CA TRP A 309 28.43 -3.15 -13.84
C TRP A 309 29.40 -2.73 -12.73
N ARG A 310 28.88 -2.53 -11.51
CA ARG A 310 29.67 -2.26 -10.31
C ARG A 310 29.54 -3.43 -9.34
N PRO A 311 30.51 -4.35 -9.28
CA PRO A 311 30.52 -5.41 -8.27
C PRO A 311 30.42 -4.83 -6.86
N LEU A 312 29.63 -5.44 -5.98
CA LEU A 312 29.57 -5.05 -4.57
C LEU A 312 30.86 -5.45 -3.85
N ARG A 313 31.14 -4.77 -2.73
CA ARG A 313 32.29 -5.03 -1.86
C ARG A 313 31.85 -4.81 -0.41
N ASN A 314 32.57 -5.42 0.52
CA ASN A 314 32.38 -5.24 1.95
C ASN A 314 33.56 -4.45 2.56
N PRO A 315 33.68 -3.12 2.33
CA PRO A 315 34.83 -2.35 2.80
C PRO A 315 34.88 -2.26 4.34
N THR A 316 36.07 -2.00 4.90
CA THR A 316 36.26 -1.84 6.36
C THR A 316 35.74 -0.51 6.91
N LYS A 317 35.37 0.41 6.02
CA LYS A 317 34.79 1.72 6.34
C LYS A 317 33.64 2.00 5.38
N PRO A 318 32.62 2.78 5.79
CA PRO A 318 31.56 3.19 4.88
C PRO A 318 32.11 3.91 3.64
N GLU A 319 31.63 3.52 2.46
CA GLU A 319 32.00 4.13 1.18
C GLU A 319 30.74 4.54 0.41
N THR A 320 30.80 5.68 -0.27
CA THR A 320 29.76 6.12 -1.20
C THR A 320 30.36 6.17 -2.61
N SER A 321 29.71 5.49 -3.56
CA SER A 321 30.01 5.61 -4.99
C SER A 321 28.88 6.37 -5.67
N ALA A 322 29.22 7.32 -6.53
CA ALA A 322 28.25 8.12 -7.28
C ALA A 322 28.50 7.99 -8.79
N PHE A 323 27.44 7.69 -9.53
CA PHE A 323 27.43 7.62 -10.99
C PHE A 323 26.55 8.75 -11.49
N LEU A 324 27.16 9.81 -12.03
CA LEU A 324 26.42 11.01 -12.44
C LEU A 324 25.81 10.79 -13.82
N ASP A 325 24.49 10.88 -13.89
CA ASP A 325 23.70 10.82 -15.11
C ASP A 325 22.48 11.72 -14.98
N LYS A 326 21.97 12.25 -16.10
CA LYS A 326 20.79 13.12 -16.12
C LYS A 326 19.49 12.33 -16.23
N ASP A 327 19.48 11.30 -17.08
CA ASP A 327 18.28 10.55 -17.45
C ASP A 327 18.59 9.05 -17.47
N VAL A 328 18.89 8.49 -16.29
CA VAL A 328 19.18 7.07 -16.14
C VAL A 328 18.00 6.23 -16.65
N ARG A 329 18.26 5.25 -17.51
CA ARG A 329 17.22 4.40 -18.12
C ARG A 329 16.78 3.28 -17.18
N GLY A 330 17.65 2.87 -16.27
CA GLY A 330 17.36 1.89 -15.23
C GLY A 330 18.57 1.59 -14.37
N PHE A 331 18.33 1.12 -13.16
CA PHE A 331 19.36 0.60 -12.28
C PHE A 331 18.78 -0.48 -11.37
N GLY A 332 19.62 -1.36 -10.85
CA GLY A 332 19.19 -2.40 -9.92
C GLY A 332 20.35 -3.08 -9.22
N LEU A 333 20.06 -3.65 -8.05
CA LEU A 333 20.90 -4.65 -7.42
C LEU A 333 20.56 -6.01 -8.01
N LEU A 334 21.57 -6.71 -8.52
CA LEU A 334 21.40 -8.01 -9.15
C LEU A 334 22.17 -9.07 -8.36
N GLN A 335 21.73 -10.31 -8.53
CA GLN A 335 22.47 -11.52 -8.22
C GLN A 335 22.64 -12.28 -9.55
N ARG A 336 23.80 -12.15 -10.17
CA ARG A 336 24.12 -12.81 -11.45
C ARG A 336 24.47 -14.28 -11.26
N ASP A 337 25.22 -14.62 -10.21
CA ASP A 337 25.49 -16.02 -9.89
C ASP A 337 24.35 -16.66 -9.10
N ARG A 338 23.88 -17.80 -9.59
CA ARG A 338 22.77 -18.55 -9.00
C ARG A 338 23.08 -20.05 -8.89
N THR A 339 24.34 -20.43 -9.11
CA THR A 339 24.81 -21.81 -8.98
C THR A 339 24.86 -22.19 -7.52
N PHE A 340 24.18 -23.26 -7.13
CA PHE A 340 24.03 -23.60 -5.71
C PHE A 340 25.39 -23.90 -5.04
N GLU A 341 26.31 -24.52 -5.77
CA GLU A 341 27.65 -24.89 -5.29
C GLU A 341 28.54 -23.69 -4.93
N HIS A 342 28.12 -22.47 -5.30
CA HIS A 342 28.84 -21.24 -4.95
C HIS A 342 28.39 -20.64 -3.59
N TYR A 343 27.35 -21.19 -2.95
CA TYR A 343 26.72 -20.69 -1.71
C TYR A 343 26.67 -21.71 -0.57
#